data_AF-A0A177Y4X3-F1
#
_entry.id   AF-A0A177Y4X3-F1
#
_cell.length_a   1.000
_cell.length_b   1.000
_cell.length_c   1.000
_cell.angle_alpha   90.00
_cell.angle_beta   90.00
_cell.angle_gamma   90.00
#
_symmetry.space_group_name_H-M   'P 1'
#
loop_
_entity.id
_entity.type
_entity.pdbx_description
1 polymer ?
#
loop_
_entity_poly.entity_id
_entity_poly.type
_entity_poly.pdbx_seq_one_letter_code
_entity_poly.pdbx_strand_id
1 'polypeptide(L)' 'MPSSNSGLDNAPDEVKLAVDLIYLLESNQVDPKVALEAIKIVKADLESKLENSCTS' A
#
# COMPACT_ATOMS: atom_id res chain seq x y z
N MET A 1 26.14 8.62 17.34
CA MET A 1 25.21 9.75 17.18
C MET A 1 23.99 9.24 16.45
N PRO A 2 22.77 9.34 16.99
CA PRO A 2 21.57 8.85 16.32
C PRO A 2 21.05 9.96 15.41
N SER A 3 21.51 9.99 14.17
CA SER A 3 20.93 10.86 13.15
C SER A 3 20.20 9.98 12.16
N SER A 4 18.87 10.12 12.16
CA SER A 4 17.88 9.76 11.11
C SER A 4 16.69 8.99 11.70
N ASN A 5 15.90 9.65 12.56
CA ASN A 5 14.51 9.24 12.76
C ASN A 5 13.73 9.68 11.51
N SER A 6 13.97 8.96 10.42
CA SER A 6 13.49 9.18 9.05
C SER A 6 11.98 9.41 9.04
N GLY A 7 11.52 10.44 8.31
CA GLY A 7 10.15 10.99 8.37
C GLY A 7 8.97 10.06 8.08
N LEU A 8 9.18 8.76 7.94
CA LEU A 8 8.15 7.74 7.85
C LEU A 8 7.37 7.55 9.16
N ASP A 9 7.99 7.70 10.33
CA ASP A 9 7.28 7.49 11.61
C ASP A 9 6.09 8.45 11.82
N ASN A 10 6.21 9.67 11.27
CA ASN A 10 5.19 10.71 11.34
C ASN A 10 4.31 10.80 10.08
N ALA A 11 4.54 9.93 9.09
CA ALA A 11 3.74 9.92 7.86
C ALA A 11 2.33 9.36 8.14
N PRO A 12 1.31 9.76 7.35
CA PRO A 12 0.00 9.13 7.37
C PRO A 12 0.09 7.62 7.14
N ASP A 13 -0.88 6.88 7.70
CA ASP A 13 -0.86 5.41 7.66
C ASP A 13 -0.91 4.88 6.22
N GLU A 14 -1.64 5.54 5.33
CA GLU A 14 -1.68 5.21 3.90
C GLU A 14 -0.32 5.35 3.21
N VAL A 15 0.50 6.32 3.64
CA VAL A 15 1.84 6.56 3.07
C VAL A 15 2.82 5.50 3.58
N LYS A 16 2.76 5.17 4.88
CA LYS A 16 3.56 4.08 5.46
C LYS A 16 3.28 2.75 4.78
N LEU A 17 2.00 2.41 4.65
CA LEU A 17 1.57 1.17 4.01
C LEU A 17 1.97 1.11 2.54
N ALA A 18 1.90 2.21 1.81
CA ALA A 18 2.35 2.27 0.42
C ALA A 18 3.86 1.98 0.30
N VAL A 19 4.67 2.52 1.21
CA VAL A 19 6.12 2.27 1.22
C VAL A 19 6.43 0.81 1.55
N ASP A 20 5.76 0.24 2.55
CA ASP A 20 5.91 -1.18 2.90
C ASP A 20 5.53 -2.11 1.73
N LEU A 21 4.44 -1.78 1.03
CA LEU A 21 3.99 -2.55 -0.12
C LEU A 21 4.97 -2.47 -1.29
N ILE A 22 5.51 -1.28 -1.58
CA ILE A 22 6.54 -1.11 -2.61
C ILE A 22 7.77 -1.95 -2.26
N TYR A 23 8.25 -1.87 -1.02
CA TYR A 23 9.38 -2.65 -0.55
C TYR A 23 9.16 -4.17 -0.74
N LEU A 24 7.96 -4.66 -0.42
CA LEU A 24 7.61 -6.06 -0.60
C LEU A 24 7.63 -6.48 -2.08
N LEU A 25 7.06 -5.65 -2.96
CA LEU A 25 7.02 -5.92 -4.40
C LEU A 25 8.42 -5.96 -5.01
N GLU A 26 9.27 -4.99 -4.64
CA GLU A 26 10.67 -4.93 -5.08
C GLU A 26 11.49 -6.11 -4.55
N SER A 27 11.33 -6.46 -3.27
CA SER A 27 12.04 -7.58 -2.64
C SER A 27 11.68 -8.92 -3.28
N ASN A 28 10.46 -9.04 -3.82
CA ASN A 28 10.01 -10.22 -4.56
C ASN A 28 10.27 -10.12 -6.08
N GLN A 29 10.94 -9.07 -6.54
CA GLN A 29 11.26 -8.83 -7.96
C GLN A 29 10.01 -8.86 -8.86
N VAL A 30 8.88 -8.35 -8.35
CA VAL A 30 7.63 -8.28 -9.10
C VAL A 30 7.75 -7.23 -10.19
N ASP A 31 7.40 -7.59 -11.43
CA ASP A 31 7.37 -6.63 -12.54
C ASP A 31 6.39 -5.47 -12.22
N PRO A 32 6.81 -4.20 -12.36
CA PRO A 32 5.97 -3.06 -12.01
C PRO A 32 4.61 -3.03 -12.73
N LYS A 33 4.52 -3.55 -13.96
CA LYS A 33 3.23 -3.63 -14.69
C LYS A 33 2.32 -4.67 -14.05
N VAL A 34 2.88 -5.82 -13.67
CA VAL A 34 2.12 -6.86 -12.95
C VAL A 34 1.67 -6.34 -11.58
N ALA A 35 2.55 -5.65 -10.86
CA ALA A 35 2.21 -5.02 -9.59
C ALA A 35 1.06 -4.02 -9.73
N LEU A 36 1.08 -3.16 -10.76
CA LEU A 36 0.00 -2.20 -11.03
C LEU A 36 -1.33 -2.90 -11.31
N GLU A 37 -1.35 -3.96 -12.13
CA GLU A 37 -2.59 -4.71 -12.38
C GLU A 37 -3.11 -5.40 -11.11
N ALA A 38 -2.22 -5.96 -10.28
CA ALA A 38 -2.61 -6.55 -9.00
C ALA A 38 -3.18 -5.50 -8.03
N ILE A 39 -2.56 -4.32 -7.93
CA ILE A 39 -3.04 -3.22 -7.08
C ILE A 39 -4.42 -2.75 -7.53
N LYS A 40 -4.72 -2.72 -8.84
CA LYS A 40 -6.08 -2.39 -9.34
C LYS A 40 -7.12 -3.37 -8.83
N ILE A 41 -6.81 -4.67 -8.81
CA ILE A 41 -7.71 -5.71 -8.31
C ILE A 41 -7.95 -5.52 -6.81
N VAL A 42 -6.87 -5.33 -6.02
CA VAL A 42 -6.97 -5.08 -4.58
C VAL A 42 -7.79 -3.83 -4.28
N LYS A 43 -7.56 -2.75 -5.03
CA LYS A 43 -8.32 -1.51 -4.90
C LYS A 43 -9.82 -1.75 -5.12
N ALA A 44 -10.20 -2.43 -6.20
CA ALA A 44 -11.60 -2.71 -6.51
C ALA A 44 -12.29 -3.57 -5.43
N ASP A 45 -11.58 -4.53 -4.84
CA ASP A 45 -12.09 -5.34 -3.71
C ASP A 45 -12.31 -4.49 -2.45
N LEU A 46 -11.39 -3.58 -2.13
CA LEU A 46 -11.53 -2.66 -1.00
C LEU A 46 -12.68 -1.65 -1.22
N GLU A 47 -12.81 -1.10 -2.43
CA GLU A 47 -13.94 -0.24 -2.80
C GLU A 47 -15.27 -0.98 -2.64
N SER A 48 -15.36 -2.21 -3.14
CA SER A 48 -16.55 -3.06 -2.99
C SER A 48 -16.91 -3.32 -1.51
N LYS A 49 -15.91 -3.51 -0.65
CA LYS A 49 -16.11 -3.68 0.81
C LYS A 49 -16.61 -2.41 1.48
N LEU A 50 -16.14 -1.24 1.06
CA LEU A 50 -16.63 0.05 1.57
C LEU A 50 -18.08 0.31 1.15
N GLU A 51 -18.43 0.00 -0.11
CA GLU A 51 -19.80 0.12 -0.62
C GLU A 51 -20.77 -0.84 0.08
N ASN A 52 -20.37 -2.10 0.26
CA ASN A 52 -21.17 -3.12 0.94
C ASN A 52 -21.33 -2.86 2.45
N SER A 53 -20.48 -2.02 3.05
CA SER A 53 -20.61 -1.63 4.47
C SER A 53 -21.67 -0.55 4.71
N CYS A 54 -22.23 0.06 3.65
CA CYS A 54 -23.26 1.10 3.74
C CYS A 54 -24.70 0.56 3.51
N THR A 55 -24.85 -0.72 3.15
CA THR A 55 -26.15 -1.37 2.93
C THR A 55 -26.62 -2.18 4.15
N SER A 56 -26.56 -1.61 5.35
CA SER A 56 -27.17 -2.18 6.56
C SER A 56 -27.87 -1.11 7.39
#